data_AF-A0A957IAE8-F1
#
_entry.id   AF-A0A957IAE8-F1
#
_cell.length_a   1.000
_cell.length_b   1.000
_cell.length_c   1.000
_cell.angle_alpha   90.00
_cell.angle_beta   90.00
_cell.angle_gamma   90.00
#
_symmetry.space_group_name_H-M   'P 1'
#
loop_
_entity.id
_entity.type
_entity.pdbx_description
1 polymer ?
#
loop_
_entity_poly.entity_id
_entity_poly.type
_entity_poly.pdbx_seq_one_letter_code
_entity_poly.pdbx_strand_id
1 'polypeptide(L)'
;MTLMQIVLLVFILLESSNVLALYFAPGSRYANAVGVFTAWEASKQYPEIHEFVKYLVNWVAGTKLIFLLLLAVIVAFADFTVQQLSLVALIVATLSFYWRLFPLIKKMDRNGQIEPKNYSNVLGIMIFVFILAFAIAVMASLPLFG
;
A
#
# COMPACT_ATOMS: atom_id res chain seq x y z
N MET A 1 6.54 -10.96 -21.63
CA MET A 1 6.27 -10.29 -20.34
C MET A 1 7.61 -10.02 -19.67
N THR A 2 7.96 -8.77 -19.42
CA THR A 2 9.25 -8.39 -18.79
C THR A 2 9.19 -8.59 -17.27
N LEU A 3 10.35 -8.64 -16.60
CA LEU A 3 10.40 -8.67 -15.13
C LEU A 3 9.66 -7.47 -14.51
N MET A 4 9.77 -6.28 -15.14
CA MET A 4 9.04 -5.08 -14.71
C MET A 4 7.52 -5.30 -14.77
N GLN A 5 7.00 -5.86 -15.87
CA GLN A 5 5.58 -6.17 -15.99
C GLN A 5 5.13 -7.21 -14.95
N ILE A 6 5.93 -8.23 -14.67
CA ILE A 6 5.64 -9.23 -13.63
C ILE A 6 5.51 -8.55 -12.27
N VAL A 7 6.49 -7.74 -11.89
CA VAL A 7 6.51 -7.05 -10.59
C VAL A 7 5.33 -6.08 -10.47
N LEU A 8 5.02 -5.33 -11.53
CA LEU A 8 3.85 -4.44 -11.58
C LEU A 8 2.54 -5.22 -11.44
N LEU A 9 2.37 -6.34 -12.14
CA LEU A 9 1.17 -7.16 -12.05
C LEU A 9 0.96 -7.78 -10.66
N VAL A 10 2.02 -8.31 -10.04
CA VAL A 10 1.96 -8.83 -8.67
C VAL A 10 1.59 -7.71 -7.70
N PHE A 11 2.18 -6.53 -7.85
CA PHE A 11 1.84 -5.38 -7.02
C PHE A 11 0.39 -4.93 -7.20
N ILE A 12 -0.12 -4.87 -8.44
CA ILE A 12 -1.53 -4.56 -8.73
C ILE A 12 -2.45 -5.56 -8.02
N LEU A 13 -2.14 -6.86 -8.08
CA LEU A 13 -2.96 -7.91 -7.46
C LEU A 13 -3.00 -7.78 -5.93
N LEU A 14 -1.85 -7.52 -5.31
CA LEU A 14 -1.75 -7.34 -3.86
C LEU A 14 -2.48 -6.06 -3.40
N GLU A 15 -2.29 -4.94 -4.09
CA GLU A 15 -2.99 -3.70 -3.76
C GLU A 15 -4.49 -3.75 -4.06
N SER A 16 -4.91 -4.50 -5.08
CA SER A 16 -6.33 -4.76 -5.31
C SER A 16 -6.96 -5.47 -4.12
N SER A 17 -6.24 -6.43 -3.52
CA SER A 17 -6.70 -7.11 -2.29
C SER A 17 -6.85 -6.13 -1.13
N ASN A 18 -5.94 -5.14 -0.99
CA ASN A 18 -6.06 -4.08 0.01
C ASN A 18 -7.28 -3.19 -0.25
N VAL A 19 -7.54 -2.80 -1.50
CA VAL A 19 -8.71 -1.97 -1.86
C VAL A 19 -10.02 -2.71 -1.59
N LEU A 20 -10.11 -3.98 -1.97
CA LEU A 20 -11.27 -4.81 -1.67
C LEU A 20 -11.52 -4.92 -0.16
N ALA A 21 -10.46 -5.14 0.63
CA ALA A 21 -10.58 -5.19 2.08
C ALA A 21 -11.08 -3.86 2.65
N LEU A 22 -10.59 -2.71 2.18
CA LEU A 22 -11.04 -1.39 2.66
C LEU A 22 -12.52 -1.11 2.33
N TYR A 23 -13.01 -1.50 1.16
CA TYR A 23 -14.41 -1.27 0.78
C TYR A 23 -15.39 -2.23 1.44
N PHE A 24 -15.05 -3.52 1.49
CA PHE A 24 -16.03 -4.56 1.83
C PHE A 24 -15.83 -5.13 3.23
N ALA A 25 -14.62 -5.02 3.79
CA ALA A 25 -14.30 -5.56 5.12
C ALA A 25 -13.30 -4.68 5.89
N PRO A 26 -13.55 -3.36 6.07
CA PRO A 26 -12.58 -2.44 6.67
C PRO A 26 -12.17 -2.82 8.10
N GLY A 27 -13.06 -3.49 8.85
CA GLY A 27 -12.77 -4.02 10.19
C GLY A 27 -11.96 -5.32 10.22
N SER A 28 -11.59 -5.87 9.06
CA SER A 28 -10.70 -7.03 8.98
C SER A 28 -9.31 -6.69 9.52
N ARG A 29 -8.66 -7.69 10.12
CA ARG A 29 -7.21 -7.64 10.47
C ARG A 29 -6.33 -8.24 9.37
N TYR A 30 -6.95 -8.79 8.32
CA TYR A 30 -6.27 -9.29 7.14
C TYR A 30 -6.19 -8.20 6.08
N ALA A 31 -5.17 -8.31 5.22
CA ALA A 31 -4.77 -7.24 4.30
C ALA A 31 -4.47 -5.92 5.05
N ASN A 32 -4.12 -4.86 4.32
CA ASN A 32 -3.90 -3.54 4.92
C ASN A 32 -5.22 -2.81 5.23
N ALA A 33 -6.18 -3.52 5.84
CA ALA A 33 -7.43 -2.97 6.36
C ALA A 33 -7.22 -2.26 7.71
N VAL A 34 -8.25 -1.59 8.22
CA VAL A 34 -8.14 -0.74 9.42
C VAL A 34 -8.49 -1.45 10.73
N GLY A 35 -8.91 -2.71 10.69
CA GLY A 35 -9.24 -3.51 11.88
C GLY A 35 -8.06 -3.81 12.81
N VAL A 36 -6.83 -3.56 12.35
CA VAL A 36 -5.62 -3.60 13.21
C VAL A 36 -5.57 -2.41 14.18
N PHE A 37 -6.24 -1.29 13.87
CA PHE A 37 -6.30 -0.13 14.75
C PHE A 37 -7.48 -0.27 15.70
N THR A 38 -7.20 -0.34 17.01
CA THR A 38 -8.24 -0.41 18.06
C THR A 38 -9.23 0.76 17.99
N ALA A 39 -8.78 1.92 17.49
CA ALA A 39 -9.59 3.10 17.24
C ALA A 39 -10.76 2.85 16.27
N TRP A 40 -10.66 1.89 15.35
CA TRP A 40 -11.77 1.51 14.48
C TRP A 40 -12.97 1.02 15.28
N GLU A 41 -12.76 0.06 16.18
CA GLU A 41 -13.83 -0.46 17.03
C GLU A 41 -14.30 0.57 18.05
N ALA A 42 -13.39 1.34 18.66
CA ALA A 42 -13.74 2.41 19.58
C ALA A 42 -14.62 3.49 18.92
N SER A 43 -14.38 3.81 17.65
CA SER A 43 -15.15 4.82 16.92
C SER A 43 -16.64 4.48 16.81
N LYS A 44 -17.01 3.19 16.81
CA LYS A 44 -18.42 2.74 16.70
C LYS A 44 -19.31 3.20 17.85
N GLN A 45 -18.71 3.55 18.99
CA GLN A 45 -19.43 4.13 20.13
C GLN A 45 -19.91 5.56 19.86
N TYR A 46 -19.32 6.23 18.87
CA TYR A 46 -19.59 7.62 18.51
C TYR A 46 -20.00 7.69 17.02
N PRO A 47 -21.32 7.61 16.70
CA PRO A 47 -21.79 7.48 15.33
C PRO A 47 -21.19 8.50 14.35
N GLU A 48 -21.13 9.77 14.74
CA GLU A 48 -20.57 10.84 13.91
C GLU A 48 -19.08 10.64 13.58
N ILE A 49 -18.29 10.19 14.57
CA ILE A 49 -16.87 9.89 14.38
C ILE A 49 -16.72 8.64 13.51
N HIS A 50 -17.55 7.62 13.72
CA HIS A 50 -17.50 6.40 12.91
C HIS A 50 -17.83 6.67 11.44
N GLU A 51 -18.84 7.49 11.15
CA GLU A 51 -19.16 7.92 9.78
C GLU A 51 -17.99 8.67 9.14
N PHE A 52 -17.35 9.58 9.88
CA PHE A 52 -16.18 10.29 9.39
C PHE A 52 -15.00 9.34 9.12
N VAL A 53 -14.72 8.39 10.01
CA VAL A 53 -13.65 7.39 9.81
C VAL A 53 -13.96 6.50 8.60
N LYS A 54 -15.20 6.05 8.42
CA LYS A 54 -15.62 5.30 7.22
C LYS A 54 -15.42 6.11 5.95
N TYR A 55 -15.76 7.40 5.97
CA TYR A 55 -15.50 8.30 4.85
C TYR A 55 -14.01 8.36 4.51
N LEU A 56 -13.13 8.53 5.50
CA LEU A 56 -11.68 8.55 5.27
C LEU A 56 -11.14 7.22 4.73
N VAL A 57 -11.64 6.09 5.23
CA VAL A 57 -11.26 4.75 4.74
C VAL A 57 -11.66 4.57 3.28
N ASN A 58 -12.89 4.93 2.92
CA ASN A 58 -13.39 4.86 1.55
C ASN A 58 -12.66 5.84 0.63
N TRP A 59 -12.25 7.01 1.13
CA TRP A 59 -11.46 7.97 0.37
C TRP A 59 -10.06 7.41 0.04
N VAL A 60 -9.39 6.79 1.02
CA VAL A 60 -8.09 6.13 0.78
C VAL A 60 -8.27 4.98 -0.22
N ALA A 61 -9.31 4.16 -0.08
CA ALA A 61 -9.61 3.08 -1.00
C ALA A 61 -9.84 3.59 -2.44
N GLY A 62 -10.60 4.67 -2.60
CA GLY A 62 -10.85 5.29 -3.92
C GLY A 62 -9.59 5.87 -4.55
N THR A 63 -8.72 6.49 -3.74
CA THR A 63 -7.42 7.00 -4.23
C THR A 63 -6.54 5.86 -4.73
N LYS A 64 -6.48 4.74 -3.98
CA LYS A 64 -5.76 3.52 -4.42
C LYS A 64 -6.36 2.92 -5.69
N LEU A 65 -7.68 2.91 -5.84
CA LEU A 65 -8.34 2.41 -7.03
C LEU A 65 -7.94 3.21 -8.29
N ILE A 66 -7.96 4.55 -8.21
CA ILE A 66 -7.51 5.42 -9.32
C ILE A 66 -6.06 5.07 -9.70
N PHE A 67 -5.19 4.98 -8.69
CA PHE A 67 -3.80 4.61 -8.87
C PHE A 67 -3.63 3.22 -9.53
N LEU A 68 -4.40 2.21 -9.12
CA LEU A 68 -4.34 0.86 -9.71
C LEU A 68 -4.82 0.84 -11.16
N LEU A 69 -5.88 1.58 -11.48
CA LEU A 69 -6.38 1.68 -12.86
C LEU A 69 -5.34 2.32 -13.78
N LEU A 70 -4.68 3.40 -13.33
CA LEU A 70 -3.58 4.02 -14.07
C LEU A 70 -2.40 3.05 -14.24
N LEU A 71 -2.05 2.29 -13.20
CA LEU A 71 -0.97 1.31 -13.27
C LEU A 71 -1.30 0.15 -14.22
N ALA A 72 -2.55 -0.30 -14.26
CA ALA A 72 -3.02 -1.31 -15.21
C ALA A 72 -2.89 -0.83 -16.67
N VAL A 73 -3.24 0.44 -16.95
CA VAL A 73 -3.03 1.06 -18.26
C VAL A 73 -1.54 1.10 -18.62
N ILE A 74 -0.67 1.45 -17.66
CA ILE A 74 0.79 1.47 -17.87
C ILE A 74 1.32 0.07 -18.23
N VAL A 75 0.89 -0.97 -17.51
CA VAL A 75 1.32 -2.35 -17.78
C VAL A 75 0.87 -2.82 -19.16
N ALA A 76 -0.36 -2.46 -19.56
CA ALA A 76 -0.98 -2.92 -20.81
C ALA A 76 -0.46 -2.20 -22.05
N PHE A 77 -0.19 -0.89 -21.96
CA PHE A 77 0.02 -0.06 -23.15
C PHE A 77 1.32 0.74 -23.16
N ALA A 78 1.97 0.95 -22.01
CA ALA A 78 3.14 1.80 -21.97
C ALA A 78 4.39 1.08 -22.49
N ASP A 79 5.30 1.85 -23.08
CA ASP A 79 6.59 1.37 -23.51
C ASP A 79 7.51 1.03 -22.32
N PHE A 80 8.66 0.46 -22.64
CA PHE A 80 9.67 0.06 -21.67
C PHE A 80 10.11 1.21 -20.75
N THR A 81 10.34 2.39 -21.31
CA THR A 81 10.83 3.57 -20.59
C THR A 81 9.81 4.03 -19.56
N VAL A 82 8.54 4.13 -19.95
CA VAL A 82 7.47 4.55 -19.05
C VAL A 82 7.25 3.52 -17.94
N GLN A 83 7.33 2.21 -18.23
CA GLN A 83 7.24 1.17 -17.19
C GLN A 83 8.40 1.27 -16.18
N GLN A 84 9.62 1.49 -16.66
CA GLN A 84 10.80 1.67 -15.81
C GLN A 84 10.67 2.91 -14.92
N LEU A 85 10.29 4.06 -15.49
CA LEU A 85 10.05 5.29 -14.74
C LEU A 85 8.91 5.15 -13.73
N SER A 86 7.88 4.36 -14.07
CA SER A 86 6.79 4.07 -13.14
C SER A 86 7.29 3.32 -11.91
N LEU A 87 8.15 2.32 -12.07
CA LEU A 87 8.77 1.63 -10.92
C LEU A 87 9.62 2.58 -10.05
N VAL A 88 10.37 3.50 -10.67
CA VAL A 88 11.12 4.54 -9.93
C VAL A 88 10.16 5.45 -9.15
N ALA A 89 9.06 5.88 -9.77
CA ALA A 89 8.02 6.67 -9.10
C ALA A 89 7.40 5.90 -7.93
N LEU A 90 7.15 4.59 -8.08
CA LEU A 90 6.66 3.74 -6.99
C LEU A 90 7.64 3.66 -5.83
N ILE A 91 8.94 3.53 -6.10
CA ILE A 91 9.97 3.53 -5.05
C ILE A 91 9.91 4.84 -4.25
N VAL A 92 9.96 5.99 -4.93
CA VAL A 92 9.96 7.31 -4.29
C VAL A 92 8.67 7.54 -3.50
N ALA A 93 7.51 7.25 -4.11
CA ALA A 93 6.22 7.39 -3.45
C ALA A 93 6.11 6.48 -2.22
N THR A 94 6.58 5.24 -2.32
CA THR A 94 6.53 4.28 -1.21
C THR A 94 7.50 4.65 -0.09
N LEU A 95 8.68 5.22 -0.40
CA LEU A 95 9.62 5.72 0.60
C LEU A 95 9.02 6.82 1.49
N SER A 96 8.07 7.61 0.96
CA SER A 96 7.38 8.65 1.75
C SER A 96 6.64 8.08 2.98
N PHE A 97 6.28 6.79 2.97
CA PHE A 97 5.74 6.09 4.14
C PHE A 97 6.65 6.24 5.36
N TYR A 98 7.97 6.07 5.20
CA TYR A 98 8.93 6.12 6.31
C TYR A 98 9.08 7.51 6.92
N TRP A 99 8.73 8.55 6.16
CA TRP A 99 8.79 9.91 6.64
C TRP A 99 7.57 10.29 7.48
N ARG A 100 6.35 10.03 7.00
CA ARG A 100 5.12 10.52 7.64
C ARG A 100 4.33 9.44 8.37
N LEU A 101 4.13 8.28 7.76
CA LEU A 101 3.22 7.25 8.27
C LEU A 101 3.90 6.31 9.26
N PHE A 102 5.14 5.91 9.00
CA PHE A 102 5.88 4.99 9.86
C PHE A 102 6.09 5.54 11.29
N PRO A 103 6.47 6.82 11.50
CA PRO A 103 6.57 7.37 12.85
C PRO A 103 5.22 7.35 13.60
N LEU A 104 4.12 7.62 12.90
CA LEU A 104 2.78 7.61 13.48
C LEU A 104 2.34 6.21 13.88
N ILE A 105 2.48 5.22 12.98
CA ILE A 105 2.08 3.85 13.29
C ILE A 105 2.95 3.24 14.40
N LYS A 106 4.25 3.54 14.41
CA LYS A 106 5.15 3.12 15.50
C LYS A 106 4.76 3.72 16.85
N LYS A 107 4.31 4.99 16.87
CA LYS A 107 3.79 5.63 18.08
C LYS A 107 2.50 4.98 18.56
N MET A 108 1.55 4.72 17.66
CA MET A 108 0.28 4.05 17.98
C MET A 108 0.50 2.62 18.50
N ASP A 109 1.39 1.86 17.85
CA ASP A 109 1.75 0.50 18.27
C ASP A 109 2.37 0.49 19.68
N ARG A 110 3.32 1.40 19.96
CA ARG A 110 3.91 1.57 21.31
C ARG A 110 2.89 1.92 22.38
N ASN A 111 1.84 2.63 22.02
CA ASN A 111 0.76 3.02 22.92
C ASN A 111 -0.31 1.93 23.09
N GLY A 112 -0.12 0.74 22.51
CA GLY A 112 -1.11 -0.34 22.57
C GLY A 112 -2.38 -0.08 21.76
N GLN A 113 -2.33 0.83 20.78
CA GLN A 113 -3.48 1.21 19.97
C GLN A 113 -3.63 0.33 18.70
N ILE A 114 -2.74 -0.64 18.51
CA ILE A 114 -2.69 -1.54 17.35
C ILE A 114 -2.61 -3.00 17.82
N GLU A 115 -3.36 -3.87 17.14
CA GLU A 115 -3.33 -5.32 17.33
C GLU A 115 -3.11 -6.06 16.01
N PRO A 116 -2.18 -7.05 15.95
CA PRO A 116 -1.33 -7.52 17.04
C PRO A 116 -0.18 -6.55 17.39
N LYS A 117 0.43 -6.72 18.56
CA LYS A 117 1.60 -5.93 18.98
C LYS A 117 2.75 -6.06 17.99
N ASN A 118 3.52 -5.00 17.82
CA ASN A 118 4.66 -4.91 16.88
C ASN A 118 4.25 -4.95 15.40
N TYR A 119 2.98 -4.75 15.08
CA TYR A 119 2.50 -4.67 13.70
C TYR A 119 3.20 -3.57 12.90
N SER A 120 3.62 -2.47 13.53
CA SER A 120 4.40 -1.42 12.87
C SER A 120 5.68 -1.95 12.24
N ASN A 121 6.38 -2.89 12.88
CA ASN A 121 7.58 -3.53 12.33
C ASN A 121 7.25 -4.44 11.15
N VAL A 122 6.16 -5.23 11.26
CA VAL A 122 5.70 -6.11 10.18
C VAL A 122 5.35 -5.29 8.93
N LEU A 123 4.56 -4.22 9.10
CA LEU A 123 4.19 -3.32 8.01
C LEU A 123 5.41 -2.64 7.40
N GLY A 124 6.35 -2.17 8.23
CA GLY A 124 7.61 -1.60 7.76
C GLY A 124 8.40 -2.59 6.90
N ILE A 125 8.63 -3.81 7.38
CA ILE A 125 9.36 -4.84 6.61
C ILE A 125 8.65 -5.16 5.30
N MET A 126 7.33 -5.30 5.30
CA MET A 126 6.56 -5.56 4.08
C MET A 126 6.74 -4.43 3.04
N ILE A 127 6.66 -3.17 3.48
CA ILE A 127 6.85 -2.01 2.61
C ILE A 127 8.29 -1.94 2.08
N PHE A 128 9.28 -2.27 2.91
CA PHE A 128 10.67 -2.38 2.48
C PHE A 128 10.86 -3.45 1.40
N VAL A 129 10.23 -4.61 1.54
CA VAL A 129 10.28 -5.69 0.54
C VAL A 129 9.70 -5.24 -0.81
N PHE A 130 8.61 -4.48 -0.82
CA PHE A 130 8.09 -3.91 -2.07
C PHE A 130 9.08 -2.94 -2.74
N ILE A 131 9.70 -2.05 -1.96
CA ILE A 131 10.72 -1.13 -2.47
C ILE A 131 11.89 -1.92 -3.08
N LEU A 132 12.36 -2.98 -2.40
CA LEU A 132 13.42 -3.83 -2.94
C LEU A 132 13.00 -4.53 -4.23
N ALA A 133 11.78 -5.07 -4.30
CA ALA A 133 11.28 -5.72 -5.51
C ALA A 133 11.24 -4.75 -6.70
N PHE A 134 10.78 -3.51 -6.48
CA PHE A 134 10.79 -2.47 -7.51
C PHE A 134 12.23 -2.09 -7.92
N ALA A 135 13.13 -1.93 -6.95
CA ALA A 135 14.51 -1.58 -7.21
C ALA A 135 15.24 -2.67 -8.02
N ILE A 136 15.02 -3.95 -7.68
CA ILE A 136 15.58 -5.10 -8.42
C ILE A 136 15.04 -5.11 -9.85
N ALA A 137 13.74 -4.89 -10.06
CA ALA A 137 13.16 -4.83 -11.39
C ALA A 137 13.75 -3.69 -12.24
N VAL A 138 13.96 -2.52 -11.65
CA VAL A 138 14.65 -1.39 -12.31
C VAL A 138 16.09 -1.76 -12.64
N MET A 139 16.87 -2.29 -11.68
CA MET A 139 18.28 -2.62 -11.92
C MET A 139 18.46 -3.70 -12.99
N ALA A 140 17.63 -4.75 -12.96
CA ALA A 140 17.64 -5.82 -13.97
C ALA A 140 17.21 -5.35 -15.37
N SER A 141 16.58 -4.18 -15.47
CA SER A 141 16.19 -3.58 -16.75
C SER A 141 17.27 -2.66 -17.34
N LEU A 142 18.37 -2.39 -16.61
CA LEU A 142 19.44 -1.52 -17.11
C LEU A 142 20.27 -2.22 -18.20
N PRO A 143 20.81 -1.48 -19.19
CA PRO A 143 21.54 -2.04 -20.33
C PRO A 143 22.81 -2.84 -19.98
N LEU A 144 23.32 -2.71 -18.75
CA LEU A 144 24.49 -3.47 -18.27
C LEU A 144 24.13 -4.91 -17.87
N PHE A 145 22.84 -5.24 -17.78
CA PHE A 145 22.33 -6.53 -17.31
C PHE A 145 21.35 -7.20 -18.30
N GLY A 146 21.22 -6.67 -19.53
CA GLY A 146 20.26 -7.12 -20.55
C GLY A 146 20.89 -7.43 -21.90
#